data_AF-A0A2A5XDD8-F1
#
_entry.id   AF-A0A2A5XDD8-F1
#
_cell.length_a   1.000
_cell.length_b   1.000
_cell.length_c   1.000
_cell.angle_alpha   90.00
_cell.angle_beta   90.00
_cell.angle_gamma   90.00
#
_symmetry.space_group_name_H-M   'P 1'
#
loop_
_entity.id
_entity.type
_entity.pdbx_description
1 polymer ?
#
loop_
_entity_poly.entity_id
_entity_poly.type
_entity_poly.pdbx_seq_one_letter_code
_entity_poly.pdbx_strand_id
1 'polypeptide(L)'
;MKKLLYILLFVPLALFGQDDLWPSNPINNGGNSATYLLPNSNTVTINGQNLIYGKLGAFYTDDNGKLQNGGWIIWNNTPNNFSVQPDDSFTTEKDGFADGEEITWLATYDGGITTYIATVAYTIGPGGMGTSNFVRNGINIFSEFVVSSISYCLNYNDEDSICDVYAILGCTDETAFNFNSNATIDDGSCIDIVNGCLDNDYIEFNQLANTDDGSCEILFSEALDSLSNEFEELTAEATTSLSSLQQALDTWNTTIDLSAGWNMFGYGCPSSIDVADGLSNHTESIIITKDNNGNVYMPEFGFNGIGDFTPGFGYQIKLTEAIEGFSLCDWYVNDIPEDNIVSLQEENTSLQAELDSIYGCIDETACNYDESAFLDDGSCYNNDLGCGCDTPGPNEGYDCDGNELQYQVGGYAEGGIVFYLDESGEHGLVSAIEDLTEGATIDSEGNPGYQWGCFAMGISGADGQAIGTGYQNTMDIVNQGCTTEYGGITAAQGALNAEINGYSDWYLPSLDELKEMYNTIGNGGSDGNIGGFEYKWYWSSSESNNYGAYDVNFGDGSTGSFSSKTKMVRVRVIRSF
;
A
#
# COMPACT_ATOMS: atom_id res chain seq x y z
N MET A 1 32.48 -21.53 71.26
CA MET A 1 32.13 -20.69 72.44
C MET A 1 31.29 -19.54 71.91
N LYS A 2 29.96 -19.59 72.03
CA LYS A 2 29.19 -18.93 73.10
C LYS A 2 29.59 -17.44 73.22
N LYS A 3 28.77 -16.53 72.69
CA LYS A 3 27.67 -15.79 73.37
C LYS A 3 28.20 -14.44 73.89
N LEU A 4 27.57 -13.28 73.67
CA LEU A 4 26.19 -12.86 74.01
C LEU A 4 25.91 -11.50 73.28
N LEU A 5 24.76 -11.30 72.60
CA LEU A 5 23.57 -10.47 72.98
C LEU A 5 23.81 -8.94 73.03
N TYR A 6 22.91 -8.01 72.64
CA TYR A 6 21.61 -7.91 71.93
C TYR A 6 21.21 -6.41 72.07
N ILE A 7 20.34 -5.90 71.18
CA ILE A 7 19.29 -4.86 71.42
C ILE A 7 19.62 -3.37 71.11
N LEU A 8 19.14 -2.97 69.92
CA LEU A 8 18.13 -1.93 69.64
C LEU A 8 18.33 -0.53 70.24
N LEU A 9 18.44 0.50 69.39
CA LEU A 9 17.29 1.29 68.88
C LEU A 9 17.77 2.44 67.98
N PHE A 10 16.96 2.68 66.95
CA PHE A 10 16.99 3.81 66.02
C PHE A 10 17.27 5.16 66.67
N VAL A 11 18.27 5.89 66.15
CA VAL A 11 18.20 7.33 65.88
C VAL A 11 19.08 7.59 64.65
N PRO A 12 18.55 7.92 63.45
CA PRO A 12 19.37 8.57 62.45
C PRO A 12 19.62 10.00 62.95
N LEU A 13 20.88 10.28 63.29
CA LEU A 13 21.38 11.64 63.44
C LEU A 13 21.18 12.35 62.10
N ALA A 14 20.54 13.51 62.15
CA ALA A 14 20.32 14.42 61.05
C ALA A 14 21.61 14.67 60.25
N LEU A 15 21.60 14.32 58.96
CA LEU A 15 22.34 15.08 57.97
C LEU A 15 21.49 16.30 57.65
N PHE A 16 21.97 17.48 58.04
CA PHE A 16 21.48 18.75 57.53
C PHE A 16 21.62 18.74 56.00
N GLY A 17 20.50 18.91 55.29
CA GLY A 17 20.44 19.01 53.85
C GLY A 17 20.36 20.45 53.35
N GLN A 18 20.80 20.66 52.12
CA GLN A 18 20.50 21.71 51.13
C GLN A 18 21.63 21.60 50.07
N ASP A 19 21.41 21.42 48.77
CA ASP A 19 20.37 21.95 47.89
C ASP A 19 19.85 20.88 46.90
N ASP A 20 18.57 20.51 47.04
CA ASP A 20 17.80 19.82 46.01
C ASP A 20 17.27 20.89 45.05
N LEU A 21 17.50 20.79 43.74
CA LEU A 21 16.91 21.69 42.74
C LEU A 21 15.37 21.63 42.74
N TRP A 22 14.79 20.59 43.33
CA TRP A 22 13.35 20.34 43.40
C TRP A 22 12.87 20.22 44.85
N PRO A 23 13.09 21.23 45.72
CA PRO A 23 12.76 21.13 47.13
C PRO A 23 11.24 20.96 47.31
N SER A 24 10.84 20.20 48.33
CA SER A 24 9.45 19.78 48.56
C SER A 24 8.46 20.89 48.90
N ASN A 25 8.91 22.14 49.06
CA ASN A 25 8.04 23.30 49.28
C ASN A 25 8.62 24.54 48.57
N PRO A 26 7.89 25.16 47.63
CA PRO A 26 8.19 26.53 47.24
C PRO A 26 7.95 27.45 48.45
N ILE A 27 8.83 28.43 48.65
CA ILE A 27 8.67 29.42 49.72
C ILE A 27 7.40 30.23 49.41
N ASN A 28 6.38 30.12 50.24
CA ASN A 28 5.08 30.79 50.02
C ASN A 28 5.14 32.23 50.54
N ASN A 29 5.49 33.17 49.66
CA ASN A 29 5.65 34.60 49.99
C ASN A 29 4.38 35.47 49.77
N GLY A 30 3.21 34.85 49.62
CA GLY A 30 1.92 35.55 49.68
C GLY A 30 1.34 35.98 48.32
N GLY A 31 0.27 35.29 47.94
CA GLY A 31 -0.93 35.87 47.33
C GLY A 31 -0.93 36.27 45.86
N ASN A 32 0.19 36.24 45.11
CA ASN A 32 0.24 36.73 43.73
C ASN A 32 0.90 35.79 42.69
N SER A 33 0.73 34.47 42.83
CA SER A 33 1.35 33.45 41.96
C SER A 33 0.75 33.40 40.55
N ALA A 34 1.54 32.99 39.57
CA ALA A 34 1.06 32.63 38.23
C ALA A 34 0.62 31.16 38.20
N THR A 35 -0.40 30.81 37.40
CA THR A 35 -0.89 29.43 37.24
C THR A 35 -0.62 28.93 35.83
N TYR A 36 0.00 27.75 35.72
CA TYR A 36 0.29 27.09 34.45
C TYR A 36 -0.51 25.78 34.35
N LEU A 37 -1.35 25.69 33.32
CA LEU A 37 -2.19 24.54 33.00
C LEU A 37 -1.46 23.64 32.01
N LEU A 38 -1.26 22.38 32.40
CA LEU A 38 -0.64 21.37 31.55
C LEU A 38 -1.69 20.75 30.60
N PRO A 39 -1.26 20.36 29.38
CA PRO A 39 -2.15 19.83 28.35
C PRO A 39 -2.57 18.38 28.65
N ASN A 40 -3.47 17.84 27.82
CA ASN A 40 -3.93 16.45 27.94
C ASN A 40 -2.76 15.45 27.76
N SER A 41 -2.97 14.22 28.24
CA SER A 41 -1.99 13.13 28.47
C SER A 41 -1.14 12.63 27.27
N ASN A 42 -1.06 13.34 26.15
CA ASN A 42 -0.36 12.90 24.94
C ASN A 42 0.58 13.98 24.33
N THR A 43 0.87 15.07 25.03
CA THR A 43 1.59 16.24 24.47
C THR A 43 2.85 16.64 25.26
N VAL A 44 3.16 15.91 26.33
CA VAL A 44 4.45 16.03 27.02
C VAL A 44 5.36 14.94 26.46
N THR A 45 6.31 15.32 25.59
CA THR A 45 7.20 14.36 24.92
C THR A 45 8.66 14.59 25.27
N ILE A 46 9.41 13.50 25.36
CA ILE A 46 10.88 13.49 25.43
C ILE A 46 11.39 12.70 24.23
N ASN A 47 12.17 13.33 23.35
CA ASN A 47 12.67 12.72 22.11
C ASN A 47 11.56 12.05 21.27
N GLY A 48 10.38 12.69 21.18
CA GLY A 48 9.23 12.16 20.43
C GLY A 48 8.46 11.03 21.13
N GLN A 49 8.80 10.65 22.36
CA GLN A 49 8.10 9.65 23.16
C GLN A 49 7.31 10.30 24.31
N ASN A 50 6.11 9.81 24.61
CA ASN A 50 5.25 10.38 25.67
C ASN A 50 5.86 10.16 27.08
N LEU A 51 5.91 11.23 27.89
CA LEU A 51 6.32 11.16 29.28
C LEU A 51 5.18 10.60 30.14
N ILE A 52 5.37 9.39 30.69
CA ILE A 52 4.36 8.74 31.55
C ILE A 52 4.47 9.21 33.01
N TYR A 53 5.69 9.49 33.48
CA TYR A 53 5.96 9.91 34.87
C TYR A 53 7.24 10.74 34.99
N GLY A 54 7.22 11.82 35.77
CA GLY A 54 8.36 12.73 35.95
C GLY A 54 8.06 13.95 36.83
N LYS A 55 8.97 14.94 36.86
CA LYS A 55 8.73 16.28 37.43
C LYS A 55 8.81 17.34 36.34
N LEU A 56 7.94 18.36 36.39
CA LEU A 56 7.95 19.54 35.51
C LEU A 56 8.01 20.80 36.38
N GLY A 57 8.88 21.76 36.03
CA GLY A 57 9.09 22.94 36.88
C GLY A 57 9.60 24.17 36.15
N ALA A 58 9.29 25.33 36.74
CA ALA A 58 9.72 26.66 36.31
C ALA A 58 10.90 27.14 37.16
N PHE A 59 11.94 27.63 36.51
CA PHE A 59 13.17 28.09 37.16
C PHE A 59 13.53 29.51 36.72
N TYR A 60 13.96 30.33 37.69
CA TYR A 60 14.48 31.68 37.48
C TYR A 60 15.98 31.70 37.78
N THR A 61 16.68 32.75 37.33
CA THR A 61 18.10 32.94 37.64
C THR A 61 18.25 33.96 38.77
N ASP A 62 18.93 33.58 39.86
CA ASP A 62 19.22 34.48 40.99
C ASP A 62 20.31 35.52 40.67
N ASP A 63 20.54 36.45 41.60
CA ASP A 63 21.54 37.53 41.45
C ASP A 63 22.99 37.02 41.29
N ASN A 64 23.25 35.74 41.60
CA ASN A 64 24.55 35.10 41.43
C ASN A 64 24.64 34.29 40.12
N GLY A 65 23.62 34.35 39.27
CA GLY A 65 23.59 33.61 38.00
C GLY A 65 23.22 32.13 38.15
N LYS A 66 22.67 31.70 39.30
CA LYS A 66 22.27 30.30 39.53
C LYS A 66 20.78 30.11 39.32
N LEU A 67 20.41 28.97 38.75
CA LEU A 67 19.01 28.58 38.61
C LEU A 67 18.41 28.22 39.97
N GLN A 68 17.26 28.81 40.27
CA GLN A 68 16.48 28.58 41.47
C GLN A 68 15.06 28.14 41.12
N ASN A 69 14.46 27.32 41.98
CA ASN A 69 13.13 26.78 41.76
C ASN A 69 12.05 27.82 42.06
N GLY A 70 11.23 28.16 41.06
CA GLY A 70 10.08 29.04 41.24
C GLY A 70 8.73 28.31 41.31
N GLY A 71 8.69 26.99 41.10
CA GLY A 71 7.49 26.16 41.22
C GLY A 71 7.57 24.90 40.38
N TRP A 72 7.03 23.78 40.89
CA TRP A 72 7.06 22.49 40.18
C TRP A 72 5.92 21.54 40.55
N ILE A 73 5.74 20.49 39.75
CA ILE A 73 4.76 19.42 39.98
C ILE A 73 5.28 18.04 39.57
N ILE A 74 4.72 16.99 40.15
CA ILE A 74 4.87 15.61 39.68
C ILE A 74 3.91 15.39 38.51
N TRP A 75 4.47 15.06 37.36
CA TRP A 75 3.71 14.60 36.21
C TRP A 75 3.47 13.09 36.29
N ASN A 76 2.23 12.67 36.10
CA ASN A 76 1.76 11.29 36.16
C ASN A 76 0.75 10.98 35.04
N ASN A 77 0.89 11.67 33.90
CA ASN A 77 0.06 11.50 32.71
C ASN A 77 -1.43 11.87 32.88
N THR A 78 -1.77 12.77 33.80
CA THR A 78 -3.13 13.33 33.95
C THR A 78 -3.10 14.86 33.90
N PRO A 79 -4.12 15.55 33.34
CA PRO A 79 -4.16 17.00 33.31
C PRO A 79 -4.01 17.58 34.72
N ASN A 80 -3.00 18.42 34.92
CA ASN A 80 -2.66 19.04 36.19
C ASN A 80 -2.29 20.51 35.99
N ASN A 81 -2.29 21.29 37.07
CA ASN A 81 -1.81 22.66 37.08
C ASN A 81 -0.81 22.84 38.22
N PHE A 82 0.08 23.82 38.08
CA PHE A 82 0.99 24.20 39.16
C PHE A 82 1.19 25.71 39.20
N SER A 83 1.56 26.19 40.38
CA SER A 83 1.77 27.60 40.64
C SER A 83 3.25 27.97 40.60
N VAL A 84 3.55 29.11 39.99
CA VAL A 84 4.89 29.69 39.91
C VAL A 84 4.92 30.98 40.72
N GLN A 85 5.94 31.14 41.57
CA GLN A 85 6.00 32.20 42.57
C GLN A 85 6.71 33.46 42.06
N PRO A 86 6.16 34.65 42.34
CA PRO A 86 6.83 35.90 42.03
C PRO A 86 7.88 36.25 43.09
N ASP A 87 8.83 37.08 42.70
CA ASP A 87 9.73 37.78 43.62
C ASP A 87 8.92 38.74 44.50
N ASP A 88 9.24 38.78 45.78
CA ASP A 88 8.63 39.69 46.73
C ASP A 88 9.46 40.97 46.94
N SER A 89 8.92 41.94 47.67
CA SER A 89 9.66 43.18 48.00
C SER A 89 10.06 43.24 49.49
N PHE A 90 9.85 42.15 50.21
CA PHE A 90 10.13 42.02 51.64
C PHE A 90 11.57 41.61 51.90
N THR A 91 12.17 40.83 50.99
CA THR A 91 13.60 40.49 51.02
C THR A 91 14.35 41.26 49.94
N THR A 92 15.66 41.40 50.13
CA THR A 92 16.55 42.00 49.11
C THR A 92 17.16 40.94 48.19
N GLU A 93 16.92 39.66 48.48
CA GLU A 93 17.42 38.52 47.71
C GLU A 93 16.35 38.14 46.70
N LYS A 94 16.75 37.89 45.44
CA LYS A 94 15.80 37.39 44.45
C LYS A 94 15.32 35.99 44.83
N ASP A 95 14.07 35.88 45.25
CA ASP A 95 13.45 34.64 45.75
C ASP A 95 12.26 34.14 44.91
N GLY A 96 11.97 34.84 43.79
CA GLY A 96 11.02 34.40 42.78
C GLY A 96 11.19 35.13 41.43
N PHE A 97 10.16 35.06 40.60
CA PHE A 97 10.16 35.70 39.28
C PHE A 97 9.76 37.18 39.32
N ALA A 98 10.50 38.03 38.59
CA ALA A 98 10.06 39.38 38.27
C ALA A 98 9.01 39.37 37.15
N ASP A 99 8.12 40.37 37.12
CA ASP A 99 7.11 40.47 36.06
C ASP A 99 7.78 40.72 34.70
N GLY A 100 7.44 39.90 33.70
CA GLY A 100 8.06 39.89 32.37
C GLY A 100 9.37 39.11 32.26
N GLU A 101 9.83 38.44 33.33
CA GLU A 101 11.02 37.60 33.31
C GLU A 101 10.83 36.31 32.49
N GLU A 102 11.84 35.90 31.73
CA GLU A 102 11.79 34.64 30.98
C GLU A 102 11.87 33.42 31.92
N ILE A 103 11.04 32.40 31.65
CA ILE A 103 11.01 31.18 32.46
C ILE A 103 11.88 30.11 31.82
N THR A 104 12.80 29.55 32.60
CA THR A 104 13.51 28.32 32.23
C THR A 104 12.67 27.11 32.65
N TRP A 105 12.25 26.31 31.67
CA TRP A 105 11.47 25.10 31.93
C TRP A 105 12.38 23.90 32.07
N LEU A 106 12.22 23.16 33.18
CA LEU A 106 12.94 21.92 33.41
C LEU A 106 11.97 20.74 33.54
N ALA A 107 12.41 19.57 33.09
CA ALA A 107 11.69 18.31 33.23
C ALA A 107 12.63 17.18 33.68
N THR A 108 12.10 16.16 34.33
CA THR A 108 12.84 14.95 34.70
C THR A 108 12.16 13.70 34.20
N TYR A 109 12.96 12.67 33.90
CA TYR A 109 12.50 11.32 33.58
C TYR A 109 12.75 10.38 34.77
N ASP A 110 11.90 9.36 34.93
CA ASP A 110 12.08 8.24 35.87
C ASP A 110 12.38 8.66 37.34
N GLY A 111 11.49 9.48 37.92
CA GLY A 111 11.54 9.79 39.36
C GLY A 111 12.57 10.85 39.80
N GLY A 112 13.26 11.52 38.87
CA GLY A 112 14.01 12.75 39.16
C GLY A 112 15.53 12.67 39.09
N ILE A 113 16.09 11.62 38.47
CA ILE A 113 17.55 11.42 38.43
C ILE A 113 18.24 12.34 37.42
N THR A 114 17.62 12.56 36.24
CA THR A 114 18.19 13.40 35.17
C THR A 114 17.25 14.58 34.90
N THR A 115 17.81 15.79 34.85
CA THR A 115 17.07 17.04 34.55
C THR A 115 17.40 17.52 33.15
N TYR A 116 16.35 17.84 32.39
CA TYR A 116 16.40 18.32 31.01
C TYR A 116 15.81 19.72 30.92
N ILE A 117 16.33 20.55 30.02
CA ILE A 117 15.68 21.80 29.63
C ILE A 117 14.57 21.47 28.63
N ALA A 118 13.39 22.05 28.85
CA ALA A 118 12.23 21.86 28.00
C ALA A 118 11.92 23.12 27.19
N THR A 119 11.39 22.90 25.99
CA THR A 119 10.76 23.94 25.18
C THR A 119 9.25 23.78 25.27
N VAL A 120 8.54 24.89 25.45
CA VAL A 120 7.08 24.88 25.63
C VAL A 120 6.40 25.78 24.62
N ALA A 121 5.24 25.35 24.14
CA ALA A 121 4.35 26.13 23.29
C ALA A 121 3.07 26.49 24.06
N TYR A 122 2.49 27.64 23.75
CA TYR A 122 1.35 28.21 24.49
C TYR A 122 0.14 28.41 23.60
N THR A 123 -1.06 28.24 24.17
CA THR A 123 -2.32 28.60 23.49
C THR A 123 -2.66 30.07 23.75
N ILE A 124 -3.04 30.80 22.69
CA ILE A 124 -3.59 32.16 22.77
C ILE A 124 -5.12 32.07 22.77
N GLY A 125 -5.79 32.53 23.83
CA GLY A 125 -7.25 32.41 23.95
C GLY A 125 -7.83 33.02 25.23
N PRO A 126 -9.16 32.96 25.45
CA PRO A 126 -9.82 33.61 26.58
C PRO A 126 -9.45 32.92 27.90
N GLY A 127 -8.37 33.40 28.53
CA GLY A 127 -7.84 32.91 29.80
C GLY A 127 -6.36 32.50 29.78
N GLY A 128 -5.71 32.43 28.60
CA GLY A 128 -4.29 32.16 28.46
C GLY A 128 -3.54 33.37 27.89
N MET A 129 -2.49 33.84 28.55
CA MET A 129 -1.74 35.01 28.09
C MET A 129 -0.82 34.75 26.89
N GLY A 130 -0.52 33.47 26.58
CA GLY A 130 0.24 33.08 25.39
C GLY A 130 1.70 33.56 25.38
N THR A 131 2.31 33.72 26.56
CA THR A 131 3.64 34.32 26.74
C THR A 131 4.62 33.33 27.37
N SER A 132 5.86 33.34 26.89
CA SER A 132 7.00 32.63 27.49
C SER A 132 7.49 33.26 28.80
N ASN A 133 7.13 34.51 29.03
CA ASN A 133 7.56 35.29 30.19
C ASN A 133 6.56 35.18 31.33
N PHE A 134 7.09 35.19 32.55
CA PHE A 134 6.33 35.22 33.79
C PHE A 134 5.44 36.46 33.85
N VAL A 135 4.17 36.25 34.19
CA VAL A 135 3.23 37.34 34.47
C VAL A 135 2.57 37.10 35.81
N ARG A 136 2.70 38.07 36.71
CA ARG A 136 2.11 38.01 38.06
C ARG A 136 0.58 37.89 37.95
N ASN A 137 0.00 36.95 38.71
CA ASN A 137 -1.43 36.58 38.64
C ASN A 137 -1.91 36.09 37.25
N GLY A 138 -0.99 35.82 36.32
CA GLY A 138 -1.32 35.31 34.99
C GLY A 138 -1.77 33.85 35.02
N ILE A 139 -2.62 33.49 34.06
CA ILE A 139 -2.95 32.11 33.73
C ILE A 139 -2.38 31.82 32.34
N ASN A 140 -1.64 30.72 32.21
CA ASN A 140 -1.07 30.24 30.96
C ASN A 140 -1.50 28.79 30.73
N ILE A 141 -1.81 28.47 29.47
CA ILE A 141 -2.19 27.12 29.03
C ILE A 141 -1.14 26.69 28.01
N PHE A 142 -0.45 25.59 28.27
CA PHE A 142 0.48 25.03 27.31
C PHE A 142 -0.29 24.25 26.23
N SER A 143 0.12 24.42 24.97
CA SER A 143 -0.35 23.58 23.85
C SER A 143 0.55 22.35 23.66
N GLU A 144 1.84 22.47 24.01
CA GLU A 144 2.82 21.39 23.89
C GLU A 144 3.96 21.60 24.90
N PHE A 145 4.54 20.50 25.39
CA PHE A 145 5.73 20.51 26.24
C PHE A 145 6.75 19.50 25.67
N VAL A 146 7.75 19.99 24.95
CA VAL A 146 8.72 19.15 24.21
C VAL A 146 10.09 19.24 24.84
N VAL A 147 10.67 18.09 25.12
CA VAL A 147 12.08 17.96 25.48
C VAL A 147 12.83 17.41 24.28
N SER A 148 13.50 18.31 23.54
CA SER A 148 14.48 17.99 22.51
C SER A 148 15.88 18.17 23.10
N SER A 149 16.42 17.07 23.64
CA SER A 149 17.82 16.90 24.06
C SER A 149 18.56 18.13 24.62
N ILE A 150 18.49 18.35 25.94
CA ILE A 150 19.59 18.99 26.71
C ILE A 150 19.72 18.25 28.05
N SER A 151 20.91 17.72 28.35
CA SER A 151 21.28 17.20 29.66
C SER A 151 21.99 18.28 30.47
N TYR A 152 21.58 18.53 31.72
CA TYR A 152 22.33 19.34 32.68
C TYR A 152 23.04 18.41 33.67
N CYS A 153 24.36 18.25 33.52
CA CYS A 153 25.17 17.56 34.52
C CYS A 153 25.66 18.55 35.57
N LEU A 154 25.10 18.48 36.78
CA LEU A 154 25.79 18.95 37.97
C LEU A 154 26.61 17.78 38.50
N ASN A 155 27.92 17.97 38.67
CA ASN A 155 28.52 17.53 39.93
C ASN A 155 29.70 18.39 40.38
N TYR A 156 29.51 18.81 41.62
CA TYR A 156 30.39 19.40 42.62
C TYR A 156 31.81 18.78 42.65
N ASN A 157 32.81 19.66 42.63
CA ASN A 157 34.25 19.44 42.90
C ASN A 157 35.16 19.00 41.74
N ASP A 158 35.61 19.94 40.89
CA ASP A 158 37.03 20.15 40.59
C ASP A 158 37.23 21.41 39.72
N GLU A 159 38.35 22.13 39.93
CA GLU A 159 38.64 23.46 39.36
C GLU A 159 39.04 23.50 37.86
N ASP A 160 38.90 22.40 37.11
CA ASP A 160 39.17 22.40 35.67
C ASP A 160 37.87 22.53 34.87
N SER A 161 37.47 23.78 34.70
CA SER A 161 36.32 24.22 33.92
C SER A 161 36.59 24.05 32.42
N ILE A 162 36.11 22.93 31.86
CA ILE A 162 35.83 22.77 30.42
C ILE A 162 34.44 22.13 30.30
N CYS A 163 33.40 22.94 30.15
CA CYS A 163 32.21 22.52 29.42
C CYS A 163 32.59 22.58 27.95
N ASP A 164 33.03 21.47 27.36
CA ASP A 164 33.26 21.46 25.93
C ASP A 164 32.73 20.17 25.32
N VAL A 165 31.96 20.39 24.26
CA VAL A 165 31.39 19.45 23.29
C VAL A 165 30.07 18.77 23.69
N TYR A 166 29.03 19.21 22.98
CA TYR A 166 27.71 18.59 22.81
C TYR A 166 27.84 17.08 22.54
N ALA A 167 27.28 16.23 23.40
CA ALA A 167 27.19 14.80 23.16
C ALA A 167 25.99 14.47 22.24
N ILE A 168 26.20 14.49 20.93
CA ILE A 168 25.20 14.01 19.95
C ILE A 168 25.43 12.51 19.81
N LEU A 169 24.43 11.71 20.19
CA LEU A 169 24.46 10.26 20.05
C LEU A 169 24.11 9.86 18.62
N GLY A 170 24.82 8.87 18.10
CA GLY A 170 24.60 8.29 16.78
C GLY A 170 25.88 7.60 16.31
N CYS A 171 25.81 6.92 15.17
CA CYS A 171 26.99 6.26 14.64
C CYS A 171 28.10 7.28 14.31
N THR A 172 29.24 7.15 14.99
CA THR A 172 30.42 8.01 14.76
C THR A 172 31.41 7.41 13.76
N ASP A 173 31.18 6.19 13.29
CA ASP A 173 32.01 5.52 12.29
C ASP A 173 31.70 6.08 10.89
N GLU A 174 32.64 6.79 10.28
CA GLU A 174 32.52 7.38 8.94
C GLU A 174 32.36 6.33 7.82
N THR A 175 32.64 5.06 8.11
CA THR A 175 32.49 3.94 7.17
C THR A 175 31.16 3.19 7.32
N ALA A 176 30.31 3.57 8.26
CA ALA A 176 29.00 2.97 8.46
C ALA A 176 27.93 3.61 7.58
N PHE A 177 26.94 2.82 7.17
CA PHE A 177 25.82 3.24 6.32
C PHE A 177 24.98 4.38 6.94
N ASN A 178 24.84 4.38 8.26
CA ASN A 178 24.10 5.39 9.02
C ASN A 178 25.00 6.38 9.78
N PHE A 179 26.21 6.64 9.26
CA PHE A 179 27.12 7.65 9.82
C PHE A 179 26.42 8.99 10.03
N ASN A 180 26.54 9.53 11.24
CA ASN A 180 26.06 10.86 11.58
C ASN A 180 27.24 11.79 11.85
N SER A 181 27.51 12.72 10.93
CA SER A 181 28.62 13.67 11.04
C SER A 181 28.50 14.66 12.21
N ASN A 182 27.31 14.78 12.80
CA ASN A 182 27.11 15.56 14.01
C ASN A 182 27.28 14.71 15.27
N ALA A 183 27.29 13.38 15.17
CA ALA A 183 27.47 12.51 16.33
C ALA A 183 28.88 12.67 16.92
N THR A 184 28.94 12.80 18.23
CA THR A 184 30.19 12.96 18.99
C THR A 184 30.43 11.79 19.95
N ILE A 185 29.43 10.92 20.15
CA ILE A 185 29.52 9.70 20.96
C ILE A 185 28.78 8.58 20.23
N ASP A 186 29.48 7.46 19.99
CA ASP A 186 28.90 6.25 19.43
C ASP A 186 27.88 5.64 20.41
N ASP A 187 26.67 5.39 19.92
CA ASP A 187 25.60 4.74 20.65
C ASP A 187 25.45 3.25 20.30
N GLY A 188 26.34 2.71 19.46
CA GLY A 188 26.32 1.34 18.99
C GLY A 188 25.28 1.10 17.89
N SER A 189 24.74 2.15 17.28
CA SER A 189 23.78 2.05 16.17
C SER A 189 24.42 1.82 14.80
N CYS A 190 25.75 1.80 14.69
CA CYS A 190 26.46 1.68 13.41
C CYS A 190 26.04 0.44 12.61
N ILE A 191 25.67 0.66 11.36
CA ILE A 191 25.33 -0.37 10.37
C ILE A 191 26.47 -0.46 9.36
N ASP A 192 27.06 -1.65 9.22
CA ASP A 192 28.11 -1.88 8.22
C ASP A 192 27.60 -1.59 6.80
N ILE A 193 28.41 -0.98 5.96
CA ILE A 193 28.13 -0.88 4.52
C ILE A 193 28.24 -2.27 3.91
N VAL A 194 27.15 -2.74 3.31
CA VAL A 194 27.12 -3.94 2.49
C VAL A 194 26.89 -3.50 1.06
N ASN A 195 27.92 -3.70 0.24
CA ASN A 195 27.88 -3.39 -1.18
C ASN A 195 27.18 -4.50 -1.96
N GLY A 196 26.39 -4.10 -2.95
CA GLY A 196 25.79 -4.99 -3.94
C GLY A 196 24.58 -4.37 -4.60
N CYS A 197 24.03 -5.06 -5.59
CA CYS A 197 22.85 -4.58 -6.29
C CYS A 197 21.64 -4.51 -5.34
N LEU A 198 21.04 -3.32 -5.29
CA LEU A 198 19.85 -3.04 -4.46
C LEU A 198 18.54 -3.29 -5.20
N ASP A 199 18.61 -3.49 -6.51
CA ASP A 199 17.47 -3.67 -7.40
C ASP A 199 17.17 -5.16 -7.56
N ASN A 200 15.96 -5.58 -7.21
CA ASN A 200 15.52 -6.98 -7.24
C ASN A 200 15.23 -7.50 -8.66
N ASP A 201 15.23 -6.63 -9.66
CA ASP A 201 15.04 -7.01 -11.07
C ASP A 201 16.34 -7.53 -11.73
N TYR A 202 17.48 -7.46 -11.03
CA TYR A 202 18.79 -7.88 -11.52
C TYR A 202 19.26 -9.18 -10.88
N ILE A 203 20.02 -9.98 -11.63
CA ILE A 203 20.58 -11.26 -11.15
C ILE A 203 21.51 -11.07 -9.96
N GLU A 204 22.25 -9.97 -9.95
CA GLU A 204 23.22 -9.65 -8.90
C GLU A 204 22.56 -9.09 -7.63
N PHE A 205 21.23 -9.05 -7.55
CA PHE A 205 20.48 -8.57 -6.39
C PHE A 205 20.97 -9.21 -5.10
N ASN A 206 21.31 -8.37 -4.13
CA ASN A 206 21.72 -8.81 -2.81
C ASN A 206 20.80 -8.18 -1.76
N GLN A 207 19.88 -8.99 -1.22
CA GLN A 207 18.95 -8.57 -0.17
C GLN A 207 19.61 -8.03 1.12
N LEU A 208 20.92 -8.29 1.31
CA LEU A 208 21.68 -7.78 2.46
C LEU A 208 22.44 -6.50 2.13
N ALA A 209 22.51 -6.10 0.86
CA ALA A 209 23.15 -4.86 0.46
C ALA A 209 22.33 -3.64 0.93
N ASN A 210 23.05 -2.62 1.36
CA ASN A 210 22.49 -1.31 1.71
C ASN A 210 23.11 -0.18 0.90
N THR A 211 24.15 -0.47 0.12
CA THR A 211 24.85 0.50 -0.72
C THR A 211 25.03 -0.12 -2.10
N ASP A 212 24.51 0.57 -3.12
CA ASP A 212 24.70 0.17 -4.51
C ASP A 212 26.17 0.39 -4.91
N ASP A 213 26.81 -0.67 -5.40
CA ASP A 213 28.19 -0.65 -5.89
C ASP A 213 28.29 -0.70 -7.41
N GLY A 214 27.14 -0.61 -8.10
CA GLY A 214 27.04 -0.71 -9.55
C GLY A 214 27.17 -2.15 -10.06
N SER A 215 26.96 -3.17 -9.22
CA SER A 215 26.95 -4.57 -9.68
C SER A 215 25.68 -4.96 -10.45
N CYS A 216 24.66 -4.11 -10.50
CA CYS A 216 23.44 -4.34 -11.28
C CYS A 216 23.75 -4.25 -12.78
N GLU A 217 24.15 -5.37 -13.38
CA GLU A 217 24.62 -5.42 -14.78
C GLU A 217 23.65 -6.19 -15.67
N ILE A 218 23.01 -7.24 -15.14
CA ILE A 218 22.16 -8.12 -15.94
C ILE A 218 20.74 -8.17 -15.35
N LEU A 219 19.78 -7.63 -16.12
CA LEU A 219 18.37 -7.80 -15.80
C LEU A 219 17.97 -9.27 -15.92
N PHE A 220 17.16 -9.74 -14.96
CA PHE A 220 16.64 -11.10 -14.96
C PHE A 220 15.88 -11.41 -16.26
N SER A 221 15.13 -10.43 -16.78
CA SER A 221 14.41 -10.54 -18.05
C SER A 221 15.32 -10.68 -19.26
N GLU A 222 16.40 -9.92 -19.35
CA GLU A 222 17.35 -9.99 -20.46
C GLU A 222 18.09 -11.34 -20.50
N ALA A 223 18.48 -11.86 -19.33
CA ALA A 223 19.12 -13.17 -19.23
C ALA A 223 18.16 -14.32 -19.60
N LEU A 224 16.91 -14.23 -19.15
CA LEU A 224 15.87 -15.19 -19.51
C LEU A 224 15.56 -15.16 -21.01
N ASP A 225 15.44 -13.97 -21.61
CA ASP A 225 15.23 -13.85 -23.06
C ASP A 225 16.39 -14.46 -23.84
N SER A 226 17.64 -14.26 -23.40
CA SER A 226 18.80 -14.87 -24.06
C SER A 226 18.78 -16.40 -23.97
N LEU A 227 18.43 -16.95 -22.80
CA LEU A 227 18.34 -18.41 -22.61
C LEU A 227 17.15 -19.02 -23.37
N SER A 228 16.03 -18.30 -23.42
CA SER A 228 14.83 -18.67 -24.18
C SER A 228 15.14 -18.78 -25.67
N ASN A 229 15.83 -17.78 -26.25
CA ASN A 229 16.24 -17.79 -27.65
C ASN A 229 17.20 -18.96 -27.99
N GLU A 230 18.19 -19.24 -27.12
CA GLU A 230 19.09 -20.39 -27.33
C GLU A 230 18.34 -21.72 -27.26
N PHE A 231 17.35 -21.83 -26.37
CA PHE A 231 16.52 -23.00 -26.23
C PHE A 231 15.60 -23.22 -27.43
N GLU A 232 14.94 -22.17 -27.94
CA GLU A 232 14.12 -22.22 -29.15
C GLU A 232 14.93 -22.69 -30.38
N GLU A 233 16.19 -22.24 -30.51
CA GLU A 233 17.05 -22.66 -31.62
C GLU A 233 17.36 -24.16 -31.54
N LEU A 234 17.66 -24.66 -30.33
CA LEU A 234 17.89 -26.09 -30.06
C LEU A 234 16.65 -26.96 -30.32
N THR A 235 15.46 -26.53 -29.88
CA THR A 235 14.21 -27.29 -30.10
C THR A 235 13.81 -27.32 -31.58
N ALA A 236 14.07 -26.23 -32.33
CA ALA A 236 13.85 -26.18 -33.77
C ALA A 236 14.78 -27.14 -34.55
N GLU A 237 16.06 -27.21 -34.18
CA GLU A 237 17.03 -28.15 -34.76
C GLU A 237 16.65 -29.61 -34.48
N ALA A 238 16.22 -29.91 -33.24
CA ALA A 238 15.77 -31.24 -32.84
C ALA A 238 14.51 -31.67 -33.60
N THR A 239 13.52 -30.77 -33.73
CA THR A 239 12.27 -31.01 -34.46
C THR A 239 12.53 -31.29 -35.94
N THR A 240 13.42 -30.52 -36.56
CA THR A 240 13.82 -30.73 -37.96
C THR A 240 14.48 -32.10 -38.14
N SER A 241 15.38 -32.47 -37.24
CA SER A 241 16.06 -33.77 -37.25
C SER A 241 15.07 -34.93 -37.08
N LEU A 242 14.14 -34.84 -36.13
CA LEU A 242 13.07 -35.83 -35.92
C LEU A 242 12.18 -35.98 -37.15
N SER A 243 11.79 -34.87 -37.79
CA SER A 243 10.97 -34.92 -39.00
C SER A 243 11.68 -35.63 -40.16
N SER A 244 13.00 -35.45 -40.29
CA SER A 244 13.80 -36.11 -41.31
C SER A 244 13.95 -37.62 -41.05
N LEU A 245 14.03 -38.04 -39.79
CA LEU A 245 14.05 -39.44 -39.38
C LEU A 245 12.69 -40.11 -39.62
N GLN A 246 11.59 -39.43 -39.29
CA GLN A 246 10.24 -39.93 -39.54
C GLN A 246 9.99 -40.12 -41.05
N GLN A 247 10.40 -39.16 -41.88
CA GLN A 247 10.28 -39.27 -43.33
C GLN A 247 11.11 -40.44 -43.90
N ALA A 248 12.31 -40.69 -43.36
CA ALA A 248 13.12 -41.84 -43.74
C ALA A 248 12.43 -43.15 -43.35
N LEU A 249 11.84 -43.22 -42.16
CA LEU A 249 11.09 -44.36 -41.66
C LEU A 249 9.85 -44.67 -42.53
N ASP A 250 9.03 -43.66 -42.82
CA ASP A 250 7.82 -43.79 -43.64
C ASP A 250 8.15 -44.25 -45.08
N THR A 251 9.30 -43.82 -45.60
CA THR A 251 9.78 -44.26 -46.93
C THR A 251 10.02 -45.77 -46.96
N TRP A 252 10.51 -46.36 -45.87
CA TRP A 252 10.74 -47.80 -45.77
C TRP A 252 9.49 -48.59 -45.39
N ASN A 253 8.48 -47.97 -44.79
CA ASN A 253 7.19 -48.59 -44.45
C ASN A 253 6.17 -48.57 -45.61
N THR A 254 6.65 -48.52 -46.87
CA THR A 254 5.76 -48.49 -48.04
C THR A 254 5.16 -49.86 -48.30
N THR A 255 3.83 -49.92 -48.40
CA THR A 255 3.09 -51.14 -48.74
C THR A 255 2.68 -51.18 -50.21
N ILE A 256 2.54 -52.38 -50.77
CA ILE A 256 1.98 -52.61 -52.11
C ILE A 256 0.83 -53.62 -52.04
N ASP A 257 -0.16 -53.50 -52.92
CA ASP A 257 -1.22 -54.50 -53.02
C ASP A 257 -0.87 -55.55 -54.07
N LEU A 258 -0.97 -56.83 -53.70
CA LEU A 258 -0.71 -57.97 -54.57
C LEU A 258 -2.01 -58.71 -54.86
N SER A 259 -2.30 -58.97 -56.14
CA SER A 259 -3.51 -59.68 -56.56
C SER A 259 -3.35 -61.20 -56.45
N ALA A 260 -4.46 -61.96 -56.42
CA ALA A 260 -4.39 -63.40 -56.58
C ALA A 260 -3.74 -63.79 -57.94
N GLY A 261 -2.89 -64.81 -57.96
CA GLY A 261 -2.11 -65.17 -59.15
C GLY A 261 -0.71 -64.54 -59.18
N TRP A 262 -0.19 -64.23 -60.38
CA TRP A 262 1.19 -63.77 -60.55
C TRP A 262 1.32 -62.26 -60.34
N ASN A 263 2.28 -61.86 -59.51
CA ASN A 263 2.70 -60.47 -59.29
C ASN A 263 4.22 -60.34 -59.40
N MET A 264 4.70 -59.10 -59.47
CA MET A 264 6.12 -58.76 -59.41
C MET A 264 6.32 -57.61 -58.44
N PHE A 265 7.41 -57.66 -57.67
CA PHE A 265 7.81 -56.58 -56.77
C PHE A 265 9.34 -56.41 -56.76
N GLY A 266 9.80 -55.21 -56.42
CA GLY A 266 11.21 -54.94 -56.14
C GLY A 266 11.49 -54.99 -54.65
N TYR A 267 12.66 -55.48 -54.24
CA TYR A 267 13.10 -55.46 -52.86
C TYR A 267 13.85 -54.17 -52.55
N GLY A 268 13.18 -53.26 -51.84
CA GLY A 268 13.66 -51.90 -51.55
C GLY A 268 14.28 -51.69 -50.17
N CYS A 269 14.32 -52.73 -49.32
CA CYS A 269 14.84 -52.59 -47.96
C CYS A 269 16.37 -52.41 -47.96
N PRO A 270 16.95 -51.71 -46.96
CA PRO A 270 18.37 -51.35 -46.95
C PRO A 270 19.32 -52.51 -46.65
N SER A 271 18.80 -53.61 -46.12
CA SER A 271 19.56 -54.79 -45.66
C SER A 271 18.97 -56.04 -46.29
N SER A 272 19.79 -57.07 -46.52
CA SER A 272 19.28 -58.37 -46.99
C SER A 272 18.62 -59.15 -45.86
N ILE A 273 17.61 -59.95 -46.19
CA ILE A 273 16.96 -60.90 -45.27
C ILE A 273 16.71 -62.23 -45.97
N ASP A 274 16.76 -63.35 -45.24
CA ASP A 274 16.35 -64.65 -45.79
C ASP A 274 14.91 -64.56 -46.30
N VAL A 275 14.66 -65.10 -47.49
CA VAL A 275 13.35 -65.03 -48.14
C VAL A 275 12.25 -65.71 -47.31
N ALA A 276 12.57 -66.77 -46.57
CA ALA A 276 11.61 -67.45 -45.70
C ALA A 276 11.23 -66.58 -44.50
N ASP A 277 12.18 -65.86 -43.93
CA ASP A 277 11.96 -64.93 -42.82
C ASP A 277 11.20 -63.68 -43.29
N GLY A 278 11.60 -63.08 -44.42
CA GLY A 278 10.95 -61.89 -44.97
C GLY A 278 9.52 -62.12 -45.48
N LEU A 279 9.12 -63.37 -45.73
CA LEU A 279 7.76 -63.74 -46.16
C LEU A 279 6.97 -64.50 -45.09
N SER A 280 7.48 -64.58 -43.86
CA SER A 280 6.92 -65.42 -42.79
C SER A 280 5.44 -65.15 -42.52
N ASN A 281 5.02 -63.89 -42.62
CA ASN A 281 3.64 -63.45 -42.32
C ASN A 281 2.63 -63.82 -43.43
N HIS A 282 3.11 -64.29 -44.59
CA HIS A 282 2.27 -64.55 -45.76
C HIS A 282 2.46 -65.95 -46.34
N THR A 283 3.12 -66.86 -45.62
CA THR A 283 3.49 -68.19 -46.15
C THR A 283 2.31 -69.01 -46.66
N GLU A 284 1.12 -68.84 -46.07
CA GLU A 284 -0.09 -69.59 -46.46
C GLU A 284 -0.70 -69.12 -47.78
N SER A 285 -0.50 -67.85 -48.14
CA SER A 285 -1.01 -67.26 -49.36
C SER A 285 -0.04 -67.43 -50.55
N ILE A 286 1.17 -67.94 -50.31
CA ILE A 286 2.25 -68.02 -51.31
C ILE A 286 2.36 -69.43 -51.89
N ILE A 287 2.26 -69.52 -53.22
CA ILE A 287 2.51 -70.75 -53.97
C ILE A 287 4.01 -70.89 -54.27
N ILE A 288 4.61 -69.82 -54.81
CA ILE A 288 6.02 -69.82 -55.23
C ILE A 288 6.52 -68.38 -55.40
N THR A 289 7.75 -68.13 -54.95
CA THR A 289 8.51 -66.91 -55.25
C THR A 289 9.73 -67.27 -56.09
N LYS A 290 10.15 -66.42 -57.02
CA LYS A 290 11.28 -66.65 -57.92
C LYS A 290 12.19 -65.43 -58.07
N ASP A 291 13.49 -65.69 -58.21
CA ASP A 291 14.48 -64.70 -58.63
C ASP A 291 14.65 -64.69 -60.16
N ASN A 292 15.51 -63.80 -60.66
CA ASN A 292 15.83 -63.69 -62.10
C ASN A 292 16.68 -64.85 -62.63
N ASN A 293 17.28 -65.64 -61.75
CA ASN A 293 18.14 -66.78 -62.10
C ASN A 293 17.33 -68.10 -62.17
N GLY A 294 16.03 -68.05 -61.83
CA GLY A 294 15.13 -69.20 -61.82
C GLY A 294 15.19 -70.01 -60.52
N ASN A 295 15.90 -69.53 -59.50
CA ASN A 295 15.83 -70.09 -58.16
C ASN A 295 14.46 -69.77 -57.55
N VAL A 296 13.99 -70.64 -56.66
CA VAL A 296 12.62 -70.57 -56.16
C VAL A 296 12.56 -70.73 -54.64
N TYR A 297 11.60 -70.04 -54.03
CA TYR A 297 11.13 -70.29 -52.68
C TYR A 297 9.73 -70.90 -52.73
N MET A 298 9.54 -72.02 -52.04
CA MET A 298 8.29 -72.78 -51.99
C MET A 298 7.97 -73.16 -50.54
N PRO A 299 7.15 -72.35 -49.84
CA PRO A 299 6.91 -72.51 -48.40
C PRO A 299 6.26 -73.86 -48.04
N GLU A 300 5.33 -74.35 -48.86
CA GLU A 300 4.67 -75.66 -48.66
C GLU A 300 5.67 -76.83 -48.57
N PHE A 301 6.81 -76.72 -49.26
CA PHE A 301 7.86 -77.75 -49.28
C PHE A 301 9.03 -77.43 -48.34
N GLY A 302 8.96 -76.32 -47.60
CA GLY A 302 10.07 -75.84 -46.76
C GLY A 302 11.36 -75.61 -47.55
N PHE A 303 11.25 -75.22 -48.81
CA PHE A 303 12.40 -75.07 -49.71
C PHE A 303 12.69 -73.60 -50.01
N ASN A 304 13.87 -73.12 -49.61
CA ASN A 304 14.40 -71.81 -50.01
C ASN A 304 15.67 -72.01 -50.86
N GLY A 305 15.51 -71.96 -52.19
CA GLY A 305 16.63 -71.97 -53.14
C GLY A 305 17.12 -70.58 -53.53
N ILE A 306 16.42 -69.52 -53.13
CA ILE A 306 16.78 -68.13 -53.42
C ILE A 306 17.84 -67.65 -52.42
N GLY A 307 17.74 -68.07 -51.15
CA GLY A 307 18.55 -67.55 -50.05
C GLY A 307 17.95 -66.23 -49.57
N ASP A 308 18.67 -65.14 -49.73
CA ASP A 308 18.27 -63.82 -49.24
C ASP A 308 17.61 -62.96 -50.32
N PHE A 309 16.63 -62.15 -49.92
CA PHE A 309 16.28 -60.96 -50.65
C PHE A 309 17.46 -59.98 -50.66
N THR A 310 17.84 -59.49 -51.84
CA THR A 310 18.97 -58.59 -52.03
C THR A 310 18.49 -57.18 -52.39
N PRO A 311 18.92 -56.12 -51.68
CA PRO A 311 18.54 -54.74 -51.99
C PRO A 311 18.71 -54.38 -53.47
N GLY A 312 17.66 -53.84 -54.09
CA GLY A 312 17.64 -53.41 -55.49
C GLY A 312 17.28 -54.50 -56.52
N PHE A 313 17.00 -55.73 -56.09
CA PHE A 313 16.61 -56.83 -56.99
C PHE A 313 15.08 -56.99 -57.08
N GLY A 314 14.60 -57.54 -58.20
CA GLY A 314 13.18 -57.82 -58.42
C GLY A 314 12.85 -59.30 -58.32
N TYR A 315 11.64 -59.61 -57.84
CA TYR A 315 11.15 -60.97 -57.61
C TYR A 315 9.75 -61.16 -58.20
N GLN A 316 9.46 -62.38 -58.64
CA GLN A 316 8.12 -62.77 -59.08
C GLN A 316 7.48 -63.65 -58.01
N ILE A 317 6.22 -63.39 -57.67
CA ILE A 317 5.49 -64.14 -56.64
C ILE A 317 4.14 -64.58 -57.18
N LYS A 318 3.75 -65.81 -56.87
CA LYS A 318 2.42 -66.33 -57.20
C LYS A 318 1.64 -66.60 -55.93
N LEU A 319 0.45 -65.99 -55.83
CA LEU A 319 -0.41 -66.07 -54.66
C LEU A 319 -1.67 -66.90 -54.93
N THR A 320 -2.19 -67.54 -53.88
CA THR A 320 -3.50 -68.22 -53.88
C THR A 320 -4.65 -67.23 -53.79
N GLU A 321 -4.44 -66.11 -53.10
CA GLU A 321 -5.40 -65.03 -52.88
C GLU A 321 -4.69 -63.66 -52.91
N ALA A 322 -5.45 -62.56 -52.85
CA ALA A 322 -4.87 -61.22 -52.82
C ALA A 322 -4.32 -60.89 -51.43
N ILE A 323 -3.23 -60.11 -51.37
CA ILE A 323 -2.67 -59.54 -50.14
C ILE A 323 -2.73 -58.03 -50.28
N GLU A 324 -3.53 -57.38 -49.44
CA GLU A 324 -3.56 -55.92 -49.32
C GLU A 324 -2.49 -55.48 -48.33
N GLY A 325 -1.82 -54.36 -48.61
CA GLY A 325 -0.83 -53.79 -47.69
C GLY A 325 0.46 -54.62 -47.52
N PHE A 326 0.91 -55.34 -48.55
CA PHE A 326 2.13 -56.15 -48.48
C PHE A 326 3.37 -55.26 -48.27
N SER A 327 4.09 -55.49 -47.16
CA SER A 327 5.35 -54.81 -46.83
C SER A 327 6.49 -55.82 -46.69
N LEU A 328 7.69 -55.41 -47.13
CA LEU A 328 8.90 -56.23 -47.10
C LEU A 328 9.92 -55.76 -46.08
N CYS A 329 9.73 -54.55 -45.54
CA CYS A 329 10.67 -53.91 -44.64
C CYS A 329 10.14 -53.83 -43.21
N ASP A 330 8.98 -54.43 -42.91
CA ASP A 330 8.40 -54.48 -41.56
C ASP A 330 9.42 -54.95 -40.53
N TRP A 331 10.17 -56.01 -40.83
CA TRP A 331 11.21 -56.53 -39.94
C TRP A 331 12.32 -55.51 -39.64
N TYR A 332 12.69 -54.67 -40.62
CA TYR A 332 13.73 -53.66 -40.46
C TYR A 332 13.21 -52.43 -39.72
N VAL A 333 11.95 -52.06 -39.96
CA VAL A 333 11.24 -50.97 -39.27
C VAL A 333 10.97 -51.34 -37.81
N ASN A 334 10.51 -52.57 -37.55
CA ASN A 334 10.19 -53.07 -36.20
C ASN A 334 11.43 -53.34 -35.32
N ASP A 335 12.61 -53.50 -35.93
CA ASP A 335 13.90 -53.60 -35.21
C ASP A 335 14.47 -52.21 -34.83
N ILE A 336 13.94 -51.13 -35.42
CA ILE A 336 14.17 -49.77 -34.91
C ILE A 336 13.29 -49.63 -33.67
N PRO A 337 13.83 -49.31 -32.48
CA PRO A 337 13.00 -49.13 -31.29
C PRO A 337 12.05 -47.95 -31.53
N GLU A 338 10.78 -48.23 -31.85
CA GLU A 338 9.73 -47.21 -31.97
C GLU A 338 9.65 -46.35 -30.70
N ASP A 339 9.99 -46.95 -29.56
CA ASP A 339 10.10 -46.29 -28.26
C ASP A 339 11.05 -45.09 -28.27
N ASN A 340 12.10 -45.05 -29.10
CA ASN A 340 13.09 -43.97 -29.07
C ASN A 340 12.61 -42.69 -29.78
N ILE A 341 11.83 -42.78 -30.87
CA ILE A 341 11.36 -41.59 -31.59
C ILE A 341 10.18 -40.96 -30.83
N VAL A 342 9.25 -41.79 -30.39
CA VAL A 342 8.09 -41.35 -29.60
C VAL A 342 8.56 -40.75 -28.27
N SER A 343 9.52 -41.39 -27.56
CA SER A 343 10.04 -40.84 -26.31
C SER A 343 10.74 -39.48 -26.52
N LEU A 344 11.49 -39.31 -27.61
CA LEU A 344 12.17 -38.05 -27.91
C LEU A 344 11.19 -36.93 -28.31
N GLN A 345 10.09 -37.28 -28.99
CA GLN A 345 9.02 -36.32 -29.29
C GLN A 345 8.29 -35.88 -28.03
N GLU A 346 7.98 -36.83 -27.13
CA GLU A 346 7.37 -36.54 -25.83
C GLU A 346 8.29 -35.69 -24.96
N GLU A 347 9.59 -36.01 -24.90
CA GLU A 347 10.60 -35.25 -24.16
C GLU A 347 10.73 -33.82 -24.71
N ASN A 348 10.84 -33.65 -26.04
CA ASN A 348 10.92 -32.33 -26.67
C ASN A 348 9.63 -31.50 -26.46
N THR A 349 8.46 -32.15 -26.46
CA THR A 349 7.17 -31.48 -26.19
C THR A 349 7.08 -31.06 -24.72
N SER A 350 7.56 -31.90 -23.80
CA SER A 350 7.60 -31.57 -22.37
C SER A 350 8.53 -30.39 -22.09
N LEU A 351 9.71 -30.38 -22.73
CA LEU A 351 10.70 -29.31 -22.64
C LEU A 351 10.15 -27.98 -23.19
N GLN A 352 9.43 -28.01 -24.31
CA GLN A 352 8.77 -26.82 -24.84
C GLN A 352 7.67 -26.30 -23.91
N ALA A 353 6.87 -27.18 -23.31
CA ALA A 353 5.83 -26.78 -22.36
C ALA A 353 6.40 -26.14 -21.08
N GLU A 354 7.56 -26.60 -20.61
CA GLU A 354 8.27 -25.97 -19.49
C GLU A 354 8.78 -24.56 -19.86
N LEU A 355 9.25 -24.35 -21.10
CA LEU A 355 9.63 -23.03 -21.61
C LEU A 355 8.42 -22.09 -21.71
N ASP A 356 7.33 -22.58 -22.31
CA ASP A 356 6.12 -21.78 -22.52
C ASP A 356 5.49 -21.34 -21.18
N SER A 357 5.67 -22.12 -20.11
CA SER A 357 5.18 -21.79 -18.77
C SER A 357 5.90 -20.62 -18.08
N ILE A 358 7.02 -20.15 -18.65
CA ILE A 358 7.75 -18.97 -18.15
C ILE A 358 7.04 -17.67 -18.60
N TYR A 359 6.29 -17.74 -19.70
CA TYR A 359 5.63 -16.61 -20.34
C TYR A 359 4.14 -16.60 -20.00
N GLY A 360 3.62 -15.43 -19.66
CA GLY A 360 2.19 -15.24 -19.36
C GLY A 360 1.95 -13.86 -18.77
N CYS A 361 0.71 -13.51 -18.49
CA CYS A 361 0.42 -12.17 -17.97
C CYS A 361 0.92 -12.03 -16.53
N ILE A 362 1.83 -11.09 -16.28
CA ILE A 362 2.39 -10.81 -14.94
C ILE A 362 1.70 -9.64 -14.23
N ASP A 363 0.72 -8.98 -14.86
CA ASP A 363 -0.07 -7.91 -14.26
C ASP A 363 -1.14 -8.50 -13.35
N GLU A 364 -0.98 -8.37 -12.03
CA GLU A 364 -1.91 -8.87 -11.01
C GLU A 364 -3.34 -8.32 -11.13
N THR A 365 -3.52 -7.24 -11.89
CA THR A 365 -4.83 -6.61 -12.12
C THR A 365 -5.51 -7.09 -13.40
N ALA A 366 -4.81 -7.84 -14.25
CA ALA A 366 -5.33 -8.33 -15.52
C ALA A 366 -6.14 -9.63 -15.34
N CYS A 367 -7.08 -9.85 -16.26
CA CYS A 367 -8.04 -10.95 -16.20
C CYS A 367 -7.46 -12.33 -16.49
N ASN A 368 -6.32 -12.36 -17.15
CA ASN A 368 -5.56 -13.57 -17.44
C ASN A 368 -4.21 -13.59 -16.72
N TYR A 369 -4.10 -12.90 -15.58
CA TYR A 369 -2.93 -12.97 -14.71
C TYR A 369 -2.54 -14.43 -14.43
N ASP A 370 -1.26 -14.73 -14.62
CA ASP A 370 -0.67 -16.04 -14.40
C ASP A 370 0.38 -15.94 -13.29
N GLU A 371 0.07 -16.50 -12.13
CA GLU A 371 0.98 -16.51 -10.97
C GLU A 371 2.25 -17.33 -11.19
N SER A 372 2.28 -18.17 -12.24
CA SER A 372 3.44 -18.99 -12.60
C SER A 372 4.32 -18.35 -13.66
N ALA A 373 3.86 -17.26 -14.31
CA ALA A 373 4.63 -16.55 -15.31
C ALA A 373 5.69 -15.63 -14.67
N PHE A 374 6.88 -15.60 -15.29
CA PHE A 374 7.97 -14.72 -14.90
C PHE A 374 8.21 -13.59 -15.91
N LEU A 375 7.69 -13.73 -17.13
CA LEU A 375 7.81 -12.76 -18.21
C LEU A 375 6.46 -12.48 -18.86
N ASP A 376 6.16 -11.20 -19.09
CA ASP A 376 4.97 -10.79 -19.82
C ASP A 376 5.08 -11.15 -21.29
N ASP A 377 4.13 -11.91 -21.81
CA ASP A 377 3.98 -12.22 -23.24
C ASP A 377 3.11 -11.20 -23.99
N GLY A 378 2.65 -10.16 -23.28
CA GLY A 378 1.75 -9.13 -23.80
C GLY A 378 0.32 -9.64 -23.99
N SER A 379 -0.02 -10.81 -23.42
CA SER A 379 -1.38 -11.34 -23.44
C SER A 379 -2.30 -10.66 -22.42
N CYS A 380 -1.77 -9.87 -21.49
CA CYS A 380 -2.57 -9.19 -20.46
C CYS A 380 -3.77 -8.44 -21.06
N TYR A 381 -4.96 -8.78 -20.60
CA TYR A 381 -6.17 -8.04 -20.93
C TYR A 381 -6.98 -7.74 -19.69
N ASN A 382 -7.69 -6.61 -19.75
CA ASN A 382 -8.63 -6.21 -18.72
C ASN A 382 -9.97 -5.95 -19.41
N ASN A 383 -10.90 -6.90 -19.26
CA ASN A 383 -12.24 -6.81 -19.83
C ASN A 383 -13.32 -6.88 -18.76
N ASP A 384 -12.98 -6.51 -17.54
CA ASP A 384 -13.95 -6.36 -16.47
C ASP A 384 -14.94 -5.24 -16.85
N LEU A 385 -16.17 -5.65 -17.14
CA LEU A 385 -17.30 -4.76 -17.45
C LEU A 385 -18.17 -4.49 -16.23
N GLY A 386 -17.64 -4.72 -15.02
CA GLY A 386 -18.28 -4.45 -13.74
C GLY A 386 -18.79 -5.69 -12.99
N CYS A 387 -18.54 -6.90 -13.51
CA CYS A 387 -18.90 -8.16 -12.86
C CYS A 387 -17.73 -9.15 -12.74
N GLY A 388 -16.51 -8.68 -12.98
CA GLY A 388 -15.30 -9.47 -13.03
C GLY A 388 -14.93 -9.90 -14.45
N CYS A 389 -13.80 -10.59 -14.53
CA CYS A 389 -13.16 -10.96 -15.77
C CYS A 389 -13.98 -11.89 -16.65
N ASP A 390 -13.99 -11.58 -17.95
CA ASP A 390 -14.77 -12.29 -18.98
C ASP A 390 -16.27 -12.37 -18.68
N THR A 391 -16.77 -11.53 -17.76
CA THR A 391 -18.19 -11.44 -17.47
C THR A 391 -18.80 -10.22 -18.14
N PRO A 392 -19.99 -10.35 -18.76
CA PRO A 392 -20.76 -9.18 -19.16
C PRO A 392 -21.09 -8.34 -17.92
N GLY A 393 -21.00 -7.01 -18.05
CA GLY A 393 -21.52 -6.10 -17.03
C GLY A 393 -22.99 -6.40 -16.72
N PRO A 394 -23.46 -6.03 -15.52
CA PRO A 394 -24.80 -6.40 -15.09
C PRO A 394 -25.85 -5.66 -15.92
N ASN A 395 -27.04 -6.24 -16.04
CA ASN A 395 -28.15 -5.56 -16.70
C ASN A 395 -28.57 -4.33 -15.87
N GLU A 396 -29.01 -3.27 -16.53
CA GLU A 396 -29.49 -2.05 -15.88
C GLU A 396 -30.54 -2.36 -14.79
N GLY A 397 -30.25 -1.98 -13.55
CA GLY A 397 -31.11 -2.24 -12.38
C GLY A 397 -30.90 -3.60 -11.70
N TYR A 398 -29.87 -4.36 -12.07
CA TYR A 398 -29.52 -5.65 -11.46
C TYR A 398 -28.05 -5.67 -11.02
N ASP A 399 -27.72 -6.50 -10.03
CA ASP A 399 -26.34 -6.84 -9.69
C ASP A 399 -25.77 -7.95 -10.61
N CYS A 400 -24.52 -8.33 -10.38
CA CYS A 400 -23.83 -9.37 -11.14
C CYS A 400 -24.37 -10.80 -10.93
N ASP A 401 -25.13 -11.00 -9.85
CA ASP A 401 -25.85 -12.24 -9.56
C ASP A 401 -27.27 -12.24 -10.16
N GLY A 402 -27.67 -11.15 -10.82
CA GLY A 402 -28.98 -10.98 -11.43
C GLY A 402 -30.10 -10.69 -10.43
N ASN A 403 -29.77 -10.21 -9.23
CA ASN A 403 -30.73 -9.71 -8.27
C ASN A 403 -31.12 -8.27 -8.61
N GLU A 404 -32.38 -7.93 -8.40
CA GLU A 404 -32.88 -6.57 -8.61
C GLU A 404 -32.25 -5.62 -7.56
N LEU A 405 -31.56 -4.58 -8.02
CA LEU A 405 -30.95 -3.58 -7.15
C LEU A 405 -32.04 -2.87 -6.35
N GLN A 406 -31.98 -2.95 -5.02
CA GLN A 406 -32.97 -2.33 -4.12
C GLN A 406 -32.96 -0.79 -4.23
N TYR A 407 -31.84 -0.22 -4.64
CA TYR A 407 -31.63 1.21 -4.79
C TYR A 407 -31.24 1.53 -6.25
N GLN A 408 -31.74 2.64 -6.77
CA GLN A 408 -31.46 3.11 -8.12
C GLN A 408 -31.19 4.61 -8.10
N VAL A 409 -30.17 5.07 -8.81
CA VAL A 409 -29.88 6.51 -8.97
C VAL A 409 -31.11 7.21 -9.55
N GLY A 410 -31.48 8.34 -8.94
CA GLY A 410 -32.71 9.08 -9.20
C GLY A 410 -33.95 8.58 -8.47
N GLY A 411 -33.89 7.40 -7.85
CA GLY A 411 -34.94 6.84 -7.00
C GLY A 411 -34.99 7.48 -5.61
N TYR A 412 -36.16 7.42 -4.96
CA TYR A 412 -36.32 7.86 -3.57
C TYR A 412 -36.01 6.71 -2.60
N ALA A 413 -35.04 6.89 -1.72
CA ALA A 413 -34.66 5.94 -0.68
C ALA A 413 -34.06 6.67 0.53
N GLU A 414 -34.10 6.05 1.70
CA GLU A 414 -33.31 6.49 2.86
C GLU A 414 -33.47 7.99 3.24
N GLY A 415 -34.67 8.53 3.01
CA GLY A 415 -35.04 9.92 3.31
C GLY A 415 -34.71 10.95 2.22
N GLY A 416 -34.12 10.53 1.09
CA GLY A 416 -33.67 11.40 0.01
C GLY A 416 -33.77 10.76 -1.38
N ILE A 417 -33.09 11.37 -2.35
CA ILE A 417 -32.94 10.87 -3.72
C ILE A 417 -31.53 10.29 -3.84
N VAL A 418 -31.42 9.02 -4.23
CA VAL A 418 -30.15 8.34 -4.48
C VAL A 418 -29.45 9.03 -5.65
N PHE A 419 -28.22 9.50 -5.46
CA PHE A 419 -27.43 10.14 -6.52
C PHE A 419 -26.11 9.45 -6.80
N TYR A 420 -25.71 8.52 -5.94
CA TYR A 420 -24.50 7.71 -6.07
C TYR A 420 -24.75 6.35 -5.40
N LEU A 421 -24.25 5.28 -6.01
CA LEU A 421 -24.20 3.92 -5.47
C LEU A 421 -22.77 3.41 -5.60
N ASP A 422 -22.33 2.62 -4.63
CA ASP A 422 -21.05 1.92 -4.74
C ASP A 422 -21.15 0.73 -5.72
N GLU A 423 -20.02 0.05 -5.95
CA GLU A 423 -19.94 -1.07 -6.89
C GLU A 423 -20.87 -2.24 -6.53
N SER A 424 -21.22 -2.39 -5.25
CA SER A 424 -22.16 -3.43 -4.80
C SER A 424 -23.62 -3.07 -5.09
N GLY A 425 -23.93 -1.77 -5.20
CA GLY A 425 -25.30 -1.27 -5.31
C GLY A 425 -26.11 -1.39 -4.02
N GLU A 426 -25.52 -1.88 -2.92
CA GLU A 426 -26.17 -2.01 -1.61
C GLU A 426 -26.04 -0.75 -0.75
N HIS A 427 -24.99 0.05 -0.96
CA HIS A 427 -24.72 1.30 -0.24
C HIS A 427 -24.53 2.47 -1.20
N GLY A 428 -24.71 3.68 -0.68
CA GLY A 428 -24.57 4.87 -1.51
C GLY A 428 -24.82 6.18 -0.77
N LEU A 429 -25.08 7.21 -1.57
CA LEU A 429 -25.38 8.55 -1.07
C LEU A 429 -26.75 9.02 -1.54
N VAL A 430 -27.50 9.63 -0.62
CA VAL A 430 -28.75 10.31 -0.94
C VAL A 430 -28.65 11.81 -0.71
N SER A 431 -29.28 12.57 -1.60
CA SER A 431 -29.50 13.99 -1.47
C SER A 431 -30.84 14.25 -0.80
N ALA A 432 -30.93 15.29 0.03
CA ALA A 432 -32.23 15.81 0.43
C ALA A 432 -33.08 16.21 -0.80
N ILE A 433 -34.40 16.17 -0.64
CA ILE A 433 -35.35 16.51 -1.71
C ILE A 433 -35.53 18.02 -1.91
N GLU A 434 -35.16 18.81 -0.91
CA GLU A 434 -35.29 20.27 -0.92
C GLU A 434 -34.01 20.93 -0.39
N ASP A 435 -33.77 22.16 -0.80
CA ASP A 435 -32.66 22.96 -0.28
C ASP A 435 -32.86 23.24 1.22
N LEU A 436 -31.76 23.22 1.96
CA LEU A 436 -31.79 23.59 3.37
C LEU A 436 -32.19 25.07 3.50
N THR A 437 -33.20 25.36 4.31
CA THR A 437 -33.67 26.74 4.56
C THR A 437 -33.69 27.12 6.03
N GLU A 438 -33.64 26.13 6.94
CA GLU A 438 -33.66 26.36 8.38
C GLU A 438 -32.31 26.90 8.88
N GLY A 439 -32.31 28.11 9.45
CA GLY A 439 -31.10 28.78 9.90
C GLY A 439 -30.37 29.58 8.82
N ALA A 440 -30.87 29.59 7.59
CA ALA A 440 -30.35 30.41 6.50
C ALA A 440 -30.53 31.91 6.77
N THR A 441 -29.56 32.72 6.32
CA THR A 441 -29.74 34.16 6.22
C THR A 441 -30.51 34.47 4.93
N ILE A 442 -31.50 35.36 5.01
CA ILE A 442 -32.26 35.80 3.84
C ILE A 442 -31.63 37.06 3.26
N ASP A 443 -31.29 37.05 1.97
CA ASP A 443 -30.77 38.22 1.26
C ASP A 443 -31.84 39.30 1.03
N SER A 444 -31.43 40.45 0.47
CA SER A 444 -32.33 41.56 0.14
C SER A 444 -33.41 41.22 -0.90
N GLU A 445 -33.21 40.15 -1.67
CA GLU A 445 -34.14 39.66 -2.68
C GLU A 445 -35.06 38.54 -2.15
N GLY A 446 -34.90 38.14 -0.88
CA GLY A 446 -35.72 37.12 -0.25
C GLY A 446 -35.20 35.69 -0.43
N ASN A 447 -33.98 35.48 -0.93
CA ASN A 447 -33.41 34.15 -1.11
C ASN A 447 -32.67 33.68 0.15
N PRO A 448 -32.88 32.43 0.59
CA PRO A 448 -32.09 31.85 1.67
C PRO A 448 -30.69 31.46 1.18
N GLY A 449 -29.67 31.71 2.01
CA GLY A 449 -28.32 31.22 1.80
C GLY A 449 -27.51 31.15 3.08
N TYR A 450 -26.39 30.43 3.02
CA TYR A 450 -25.47 30.22 4.13
C TYR A 450 -24.09 30.75 3.76
N GLN A 451 -23.39 31.28 4.75
CA GLN A 451 -21.95 31.45 4.67
C GLN A 451 -21.27 30.10 4.90
N TRP A 452 -20.21 29.83 4.16
CA TRP A 452 -19.58 28.51 4.14
C TRP A 452 -19.05 28.09 5.52
N GLY A 453 -18.20 28.93 6.12
CA GLY A 453 -17.44 28.62 7.34
C GLY A 453 -16.51 29.78 7.73
N CYS A 454 -15.38 29.48 8.38
CA CYS A 454 -14.45 30.50 8.86
C CYS A 454 -13.80 31.29 7.70
N PHE A 455 -14.00 32.62 7.69
CA PHE A 455 -13.32 33.51 6.75
C PHE A 455 -11.94 33.94 7.24
N ALA A 456 -10.98 34.10 6.33
CA ALA A 456 -9.58 34.46 6.58
C ALA A 456 -8.80 33.45 7.45
N MET A 457 -9.27 32.21 7.51
CA MET A 457 -8.65 31.10 8.24
C MET A 457 -8.81 29.83 7.41
N GLY A 458 -7.71 29.08 7.28
CA GLY A 458 -7.74 27.75 6.66
C GLY A 458 -8.12 26.70 7.71
N ILE A 459 -8.92 25.73 7.30
CA ILE A 459 -9.44 24.67 8.16
C ILE A 459 -8.73 23.37 7.79
N SER A 460 -7.79 22.95 8.64
CA SER A 460 -7.05 21.68 8.44
C SER A 460 -8.03 20.51 8.33
N GLY A 461 -7.93 19.74 7.26
CA GLY A 461 -8.76 18.56 7.01
C GLY A 461 -10.02 18.82 6.17
N ALA A 462 -10.39 20.09 5.94
CA ALA A 462 -11.59 20.44 5.15
C ALA A 462 -11.32 20.64 3.65
N ASP A 463 -10.15 20.28 3.13
CA ASP A 463 -9.74 20.43 1.72
C ASP A 463 -10.02 19.18 0.86
N GLY A 464 -10.57 18.11 1.45
CA GLY A 464 -10.97 16.90 0.74
C GLY A 464 -12.02 17.18 -0.34
N GLN A 465 -11.79 16.70 -1.56
CA GLN A 465 -12.70 16.91 -2.70
C GLN A 465 -13.40 15.64 -3.17
N ALA A 466 -12.79 14.47 -2.95
CA ALA A 466 -13.26 13.19 -3.44
C ALA A 466 -14.57 12.73 -2.78
N ILE A 467 -15.31 11.86 -3.47
CA ILE A 467 -16.51 11.21 -2.93
C ILE A 467 -16.19 10.51 -1.60
N GLY A 468 -17.04 10.71 -0.59
CA GLY A 468 -16.86 10.19 0.77
C GLY A 468 -16.13 11.14 1.72
N THR A 469 -15.51 12.22 1.24
CA THR A 469 -14.79 13.17 2.13
C THR A 469 -15.70 14.22 2.76
N GLY A 470 -16.93 14.40 2.27
CA GLY A 470 -17.80 15.50 2.67
C GLY A 470 -18.19 15.51 4.15
N TYR A 471 -18.36 14.34 4.76
CA TYR A 471 -18.71 14.22 6.18
C TYR A 471 -17.58 14.75 7.08
N GLN A 472 -16.35 14.28 6.83
CA GLN A 472 -15.19 14.70 7.61
C GLN A 472 -14.91 16.19 7.44
N ASN A 473 -14.97 16.72 6.21
CA ASN A 473 -14.87 18.15 5.96
C ASN A 473 -15.90 18.95 6.78
N THR A 474 -17.16 18.50 6.78
CA THR A 474 -18.26 19.16 7.50
C THR A 474 -17.97 19.22 9.01
N MET A 475 -17.48 18.12 9.58
CA MET A 475 -17.08 18.04 10.98
C MET A 475 -15.92 18.98 11.29
N ASP A 476 -14.89 19.00 10.44
CA ASP A 476 -13.72 19.87 10.63
C ASP A 476 -14.10 21.34 10.59
N ILE A 477 -15.03 21.73 9.70
CA ILE A 477 -15.55 23.11 9.64
C ILE A 477 -16.30 23.49 10.93
N VAL A 478 -17.18 22.61 11.43
CA VAL A 478 -17.98 22.88 12.62
C VAL A 478 -17.13 22.91 13.89
N ASN A 479 -16.13 22.03 13.99
CA ASN A 479 -15.22 21.96 15.14
C ASN A 479 -14.38 23.23 15.35
N GLN A 480 -14.21 24.06 14.31
CA GLN A 480 -13.56 25.37 14.46
C GLN A 480 -14.43 26.41 15.19
N GLY A 481 -15.74 26.17 15.35
CA GLY A 481 -16.63 27.09 16.06
C GLY A 481 -16.81 28.44 15.35
N CYS A 482 -16.74 28.45 14.01
CA CYS A 482 -16.81 29.65 13.19
C CYS A 482 -18.12 30.43 13.40
N THR A 483 -18.03 31.77 13.50
CA THR A 483 -19.20 32.66 13.47
C THR A 483 -19.43 33.24 12.08
N THR A 484 -20.69 33.43 11.71
CA THR A 484 -21.08 34.13 10.48
C THR A 484 -21.00 35.65 10.64
N GLU A 485 -20.62 36.37 9.58
CA GLU A 485 -20.47 37.83 9.53
C GLU A 485 -21.80 38.56 9.77
N TYR A 486 -22.92 37.97 9.30
CA TYR A 486 -24.24 38.60 9.33
C TYR A 486 -25.17 38.02 10.41
N GLY A 487 -24.66 37.12 11.27
CA GLY A 487 -25.47 36.37 12.22
C GLY A 487 -26.26 35.24 11.55
N GLY A 488 -26.30 34.08 12.20
CA GLY A 488 -26.79 32.83 11.63
C GLY A 488 -25.80 31.69 11.84
N ILE A 489 -26.11 30.50 11.31
CA ILE A 489 -25.23 29.33 11.37
C ILE A 489 -24.47 29.16 10.05
N THR A 490 -23.31 28.50 10.09
CA THR A 490 -22.54 28.18 8.88
C THR A 490 -23.27 27.12 8.04
N ALA A 491 -22.89 26.97 6.77
CA ALA A 491 -23.42 25.94 5.89
C ALA A 491 -23.23 24.53 6.49
N ALA A 492 -22.04 24.25 7.01
CA ALA A 492 -21.71 22.98 7.66
C ALA A 492 -22.53 22.75 8.95
N GLN A 493 -22.69 23.78 9.78
CA GLN A 493 -23.51 23.67 11.00
C GLN A 493 -25.00 23.50 10.66
N GLY A 494 -25.50 24.20 9.63
CA GLY A 494 -26.84 24.01 9.11
C GLY A 494 -27.07 22.59 8.63
N ALA A 495 -26.09 22.01 7.93
CA ALA A 495 -26.17 20.63 7.48
C ALA A 495 -26.29 19.63 8.64
N LEU A 496 -25.40 19.73 9.65
CA LEU A 496 -25.43 18.85 10.81
C LEU A 496 -26.66 19.05 11.73
N ASN A 497 -27.29 20.22 11.68
CA ASN A 497 -28.51 20.50 12.44
C ASN A 497 -29.78 19.98 11.73
N ALA A 498 -29.69 19.59 10.48
CA ALA A 498 -30.84 19.25 9.68
C ALA A 498 -31.49 17.94 10.16
N GLU A 499 -32.80 17.97 10.40
CA GLU A 499 -33.62 16.78 10.63
C GLU A 499 -34.63 16.65 9.49
N ILE A 500 -34.28 15.88 8.45
CA ILE A 500 -35.08 15.75 7.23
C ILE A 500 -35.58 14.32 7.12
N ASN A 501 -36.90 14.15 6.95
CA ASN A 501 -37.56 12.86 6.75
C ASN A 501 -37.23 11.79 7.81
N GLY A 502 -36.90 12.20 9.04
CA GLY A 502 -36.59 11.31 10.16
C GLY A 502 -35.10 10.98 10.35
N TYR A 503 -34.23 11.57 9.54
CA TYR A 503 -32.77 11.40 9.60
C TYR A 503 -32.09 12.68 10.08
N SER A 504 -31.02 12.55 10.87
CA SER A 504 -30.30 13.66 11.55
C SER A 504 -28.78 13.63 11.29
N ASP A 505 -28.34 12.73 10.42
CA ASP A 505 -26.95 12.46 10.03
C ASP A 505 -26.58 13.13 8.69
N TRP A 506 -27.25 14.25 8.38
CA TRP A 506 -27.01 15.02 7.16
C TRP A 506 -25.72 15.84 7.25
N TYR A 507 -25.01 15.96 6.13
CA TYR A 507 -23.77 16.74 6.04
C TYR A 507 -23.65 17.50 4.71
N LEU A 508 -22.67 18.40 4.64
CA LEU A 508 -22.42 19.22 3.46
C LEU A 508 -21.54 18.43 2.46
N PRO A 509 -21.98 18.23 1.20
CA PRO A 509 -21.26 17.39 0.24
C PRO A 509 -19.88 17.98 -0.09
N SER A 510 -18.87 17.14 -0.27
CA SER A 510 -17.59 17.51 -0.89
C SER A 510 -17.80 17.97 -2.34
N LEU A 511 -16.75 18.53 -2.94
CA LEU A 511 -16.83 19.03 -4.31
C LEU A 511 -17.28 17.96 -5.30
N ASP A 512 -16.69 16.77 -5.26
CA ASP A 512 -17.02 15.72 -6.23
C ASP A 512 -18.37 15.07 -5.93
N GLU A 513 -18.80 14.97 -4.67
CA GLU A 513 -20.19 14.58 -4.34
C GLU A 513 -21.21 15.58 -4.91
N LEU A 514 -20.92 16.88 -4.81
CA LEU A 514 -21.81 17.91 -5.32
C LEU A 514 -21.84 17.95 -6.86
N LYS A 515 -20.72 17.68 -7.52
CA LYS A 515 -20.68 17.50 -8.98
C LYS A 515 -21.43 16.25 -9.41
N GLU A 516 -21.32 15.17 -8.64
CA GLU A 516 -22.05 13.94 -8.93
C GLU A 516 -23.55 14.20 -8.87
N MET A 517 -24.03 14.90 -7.84
CA MET A 517 -25.43 15.35 -7.78
C MET A 517 -25.85 16.16 -9.02
N TYR A 518 -24.99 17.03 -9.56
CA TYR A 518 -25.29 17.76 -10.80
C TYR A 518 -25.39 16.81 -12.02
N ASN A 519 -24.47 15.86 -12.12
CA ASN A 519 -24.34 14.93 -13.25
C ASN A 519 -25.37 13.81 -13.25
N THR A 520 -25.93 13.44 -12.10
CA THR A 520 -26.89 12.33 -12.00
C THR A 520 -28.31 12.84 -11.80
N ILE A 521 -28.56 13.56 -10.71
CA ILE A 521 -29.91 13.99 -10.31
C ILE A 521 -30.21 15.47 -10.64
N GLY A 522 -29.22 16.22 -11.14
CA GLY A 522 -29.31 17.63 -11.49
C GLY A 522 -29.48 17.89 -12.99
N ASN A 523 -29.25 19.13 -13.43
CA ASN A 523 -29.42 19.51 -14.84
C ASN A 523 -28.43 18.83 -15.80
N GLY A 524 -27.33 18.24 -15.29
CA GLY A 524 -26.39 17.46 -16.08
C GLY A 524 -26.84 16.01 -16.32
N GLY A 525 -27.84 15.53 -15.57
CA GLY A 525 -28.37 14.17 -15.65
C GLY A 525 -29.07 13.84 -16.96
N SER A 526 -28.98 12.56 -17.36
CA SER A 526 -29.69 12.02 -18.53
C SER A 526 -31.21 12.18 -18.43
N ASP A 527 -31.75 12.08 -17.22
CA ASP A 527 -33.18 12.27 -16.93
C ASP A 527 -33.54 13.73 -16.59
N GLY A 528 -32.56 14.64 -16.71
CA GLY A 528 -32.68 16.03 -16.33
C GLY A 528 -32.73 16.22 -14.81
N ASN A 529 -33.17 17.40 -14.40
CA ASN A 529 -33.14 17.85 -13.01
C ASN A 529 -34.27 17.25 -12.15
N ILE A 530 -34.14 15.96 -11.87
CA ILE A 530 -35.04 15.18 -11.02
C ILE A 530 -34.93 15.57 -9.52
N GLY A 531 -33.75 16.05 -9.09
CA GLY A 531 -33.49 16.52 -7.75
C GLY A 531 -34.07 17.91 -7.43
N GLY A 532 -34.70 18.57 -8.41
CA GLY A 532 -35.40 19.84 -8.21
C GLY A 532 -34.47 20.99 -7.83
N PHE A 533 -33.23 21.01 -8.33
CA PHE A 533 -32.28 22.08 -8.05
C PHE A 533 -32.66 23.37 -8.77
N GLU A 534 -32.55 24.49 -8.06
CA GLU A 534 -32.61 25.81 -8.70
C GLU A 534 -31.36 26.08 -9.54
N TYR A 535 -31.48 26.91 -10.59
CA TYR A 535 -30.39 27.35 -11.46
C TYR A 535 -29.48 28.37 -10.74
N LYS A 536 -28.82 27.93 -9.68
CA LYS A 536 -28.04 28.73 -8.71
C LYS A 536 -26.79 27.98 -8.26
N TRP A 537 -25.95 28.68 -7.49
CA TRP A 537 -24.74 28.13 -6.87
C TRP A 537 -25.08 27.38 -5.58
N TYR A 538 -24.38 26.27 -5.35
CA TYR A 538 -24.48 25.41 -4.17
C TYR A 538 -23.10 25.21 -3.54
N TRP A 539 -23.02 25.32 -2.22
CA TRP A 539 -21.78 25.08 -1.49
C TRP A 539 -21.39 23.60 -1.48
N SER A 540 -20.11 23.32 -1.70
CA SER A 540 -19.48 22.10 -1.22
C SER A 540 -18.83 22.32 0.15
N SER A 541 -18.42 21.27 0.84
CA SER A 541 -17.63 21.31 2.07
C SER A 541 -16.12 21.40 1.82
N SER A 542 -15.67 21.44 0.56
CA SER A 542 -14.26 21.50 0.21
C SER A 542 -13.74 22.94 0.28
N GLU A 543 -12.72 23.16 1.10
CA GLU A 543 -11.99 24.42 1.23
C GLU A 543 -11.04 24.60 0.04
N SER A 544 -10.98 25.82 -0.51
CA SER A 544 -10.00 26.19 -1.54
C SER A 544 -8.77 26.87 -0.91
N ASN A 545 -9.00 27.72 0.09
CA ASN A 545 -7.97 28.30 0.95
C ASN A 545 -8.62 29.09 2.10
N ASN A 546 -7.81 29.88 2.81
CA ASN A 546 -8.23 30.70 3.94
C ASN A 546 -9.40 31.67 3.64
N TYR A 547 -9.61 32.07 2.38
CA TYR A 547 -10.65 33.04 1.99
C TYR A 547 -11.79 32.43 1.16
N GLY A 548 -11.52 31.34 0.45
CA GLY A 548 -12.45 30.76 -0.51
C GLY A 548 -12.77 29.28 -0.28
N ALA A 549 -13.93 28.86 -0.76
CA ALA A 549 -14.36 27.47 -0.83
C ALA A 549 -14.93 27.17 -2.22
N TYR A 550 -15.15 25.89 -2.52
CA TYR A 550 -15.71 25.45 -3.79
C TYR A 550 -17.24 25.45 -3.79
N ASP A 551 -17.85 26.00 -4.84
CA ASP A 551 -19.28 25.88 -5.14
C ASP A 551 -19.52 25.41 -6.58
N VAL A 552 -20.70 24.84 -6.84
CA VAL A 552 -21.12 24.36 -8.17
C VAL A 552 -22.40 25.08 -8.58
N ASN A 553 -22.43 25.59 -9.82
CA ASN A 553 -23.61 26.19 -10.43
C ASN A 553 -24.48 25.11 -11.08
N PHE A 554 -25.66 24.86 -10.52
CA PHE A 554 -26.56 23.85 -11.07
C PHE A 554 -27.28 24.28 -12.35
N GLY A 555 -27.05 25.50 -12.85
CA GLY A 555 -27.56 25.91 -14.16
C GLY A 555 -26.73 25.43 -15.35
N ASP A 556 -25.42 25.24 -15.16
CA ASP A 556 -24.47 24.90 -16.24
C ASP A 556 -23.31 23.98 -15.83
N GLY A 557 -23.27 23.55 -14.57
CA GLY A 557 -22.25 22.65 -14.03
C GLY A 557 -20.91 23.34 -13.73
N SER A 558 -20.81 24.66 -13.90
CA SER A 558 -19.56 25.38 -13.66
C SER A 558 -19.16 25.35 -12.18
N THR A 559 -17.85 25.17 -11.93
CA THR A 559 -17.28 25.15 -10.57
C THR A 559 -16.62 26.50 -10.25
N GLY A 560 -16.96 27.08 -9.10
CA GLY A 560 -16.31 28.27 -8.56
C GLY A 560 -15.17 27.89 -7.63
N SER A 561 -13.94 27.92 -8.13
CA SER A 561 -12.75 27.45 -7.38
C SER A 561 -12.25 28.41 -6.28
N PHE A 562 -12.87 29.58 -6.10
CA PHE A 562 -12.48 30.59 -5.11
C PHE A 562 -13.68 31.47 -4.72
N SER A 563 -14.81 30.84 -4.39
CA SER A 563 -15.97 31.60 -3.92
C SER A 563 -15.74 32.05 -2.48
N SER A 564 -15.82 33.35 -2.22
CA SER A 564 -15.61 33.92 -0.88
C SER A 564 -16.51 33.24 0.15
N LYS A 565 -15.92 32.75 1.25
CA LYS A 565 -16.64 32.03 2.31
C LYS A 565 -17.75 32.85 2.98
N THR A 566 -17.71 34.17 2.84
CA THR A 566 -18.74 35.10 3.33
C THR A 566 -19.96 35.26 2.41
N LYS A 567 -19.94 34.69 1.19
CA LYS A 567 -21.10 34.73 0.30
C LYS A 567 -22.23 33.87 0.86
N MET A 568 -23.46 34.34 0.66
CA MET A 568 -24.68 33.55 0.91
C MET A 568 -24.95 32.67 -0.30
N VAL A 569 -24.76 31.35 -0.14
CA VAL A 569 -24.97 30.36 -1.20
C VAL A 569 -25.87 29.25 -0.69
N ARG A 570 -26.58 28.57 -1.60
CA ARG A 570 -27.53 27.51 -1.24
C ARG A 570 -26.80 26.26 -0.75
N VAL A 571 -27.51 25.46 0.02
CA VAL A 571 -27.01 24.19 0.57
C VAL A 571 -28.02 23.12 0.26
N ARG A 572 -27.57 22.06 -0.39
CA ARG A 572 -28.28 20.78 -0.46
C ARG A 572 -27.46 19.77 0.33
N VAL A 573 -28.08 19.19 1.36
CA VAL A 573 -27.40 18.25 2.26
C VAL A 573 -27.49 16.84 1.71
N ILE A 574 -26.50 16.03 2.06
CA ILE A 574 -26.43 14.62 1.69
C ILE A 574 -26.22 13.75 2.94
N ARG A 575 -26.51 12.45 2.81
CA ARG A 575 -26.15 11.44 3.81
C ARG A 575 -25.78 10.12 3.12
N SER A 576 -24.97 9.31 3.77
CA SER A 576 -24.68 7.93 3.37
C SER A 576 -25.71 6.97 3.95
N PHE A 577 -25.92 5.83 3.29
CA PHE A 577 -26.77 4.74 3.79
C PHE A 577 -26.14 3.37 3.58
#